data_AF-A0A1H1WU86-F1
#
_entry.id   AF-A0A1H1WU86-F1
#
_cell.length_a   1.000
_cell.length_b   1.000
_cell.length_c   1.000
_cell.angle_alpha   90.00
_cell.angle_beta   90.00
_cell.angle_gamma   90.00
#
_symmetry.space_group_name_H-M   'P 1'
#
loop_
_entity.id
_entity.type
_entity.pdbx_description
1 polymer ?
#
loop_
_entity_poly.entity_id
_entity_poly.type
_entity_poly.pdbx_seq_one_letter_code
_entity_poly.pdbx_strand_id
1 'polypeptide(L)'
;MNGSRTHAGERGRQLRASVPARGRGVRWPIGLVAATVVMAAAAGCTPVASDPVPDLTSPSPEPAESASPADLAAAEAVAAAFAAHDVGTATQYIAPDRELWDGWIRHWERDAAWGVEVLMEPCVVVPPTSWATEFSCPFDMNANWSREVGSGPFTDNALTVRVADGKVLSAHREIPYDTNGFGEHLGAVWTWLEATHPDDLAFLGSDELAVNEDQWPGWLELWTQRIAEYVEANTAR
;
A
#
# COMPACT_ATOMS: atom_id res chain seq x y z
N MET A 1 55.90 -2.28 -45.72
CA MET A 1 56.08 -1.73 -44.36
C MET A 1 55.16 -2.54 -43.45
N ASN A 2 55.50 -3.74 -42.98
CA ASN A 2 56.54 -4.16 -42.02
C ASN A 2 56.38 -3.50 -40.64
N GLY A 3 56.05 -4.28 -39.59
CA GLY A 3 56.25 -3.88 -38.20
C GLY A 3 55.33 -4.50 -37.13
N SER A 4 55.60 -5.75 -36.74
CA SER A 4 55.03 -6.46 -35.58
C SER A 4 55.68 -6.06 -34.23
N ARG A 5 55.02 -6.35 -33.09
CA ARG A 5 55.52 -6.81 -31.73
C ARG A 5 54.76 -6.12 -30.57
N THR A 6 53.90 -6.81 -29.78
CA THR A 6 54.09 -7.73 -28.63
C THR A 6 54.62 -7.10 -27.32
N HIS A 7 53.80 -7.16 -26.25
CA HIS A 7 54.12 -7.48 -24.84
C HIS A 7 52.74 -7.70 -24.15
N ALA A 8 52.30 -8.85 -23.61
CA ALA A 8 52.89 -9.84 -22.69
C ALA A 8 53.27 -9.26 -21.32
N GLY A 9 52.41 -9.50 -20.32
CA GLY A 9 52.62 -9.19 -18.91
C GLY A 9 51.63 -9.94 -18.01
N GLU A 10 52.00 -11.16 -17.63
CA GLU A 10 51.33 -12.03 -16.65
C GLU A 10 51.55 -11.57 -15.18
N ARG A 11 50.81 -12.25 -14.28
CA ARG A 11 50.98 -12.39 -12.81
C ARG A 11 50.25 -11.30 -12.01
N GLY A 12 49.22 -11.56 -11.22
CA GLY A 12 48.83 -12.78 -10.53
C GLY A 12 48.83 -12.51 -9.03
N ARG A 13 47.68 -12.61 -8.36
CA ARG A 13 47.60 -13.05 -6.97
C ARG A 13 46.16 -13.39 -6.60
N GLN A 14 45.89 -14.68 -6.50
CA GLN A 14 44.80 -15.23 -5.72
C GLN A 14 44.96 -14.81 -4.26
N LEU A 15 43.90 -14.29 -3.63
CA LEU A 15 43.64 -14.52 -2.22
C LEU A 15 42.17 -14.87 -2.05
N ARG A 16 41.93 -16.18 -1.96
CA ARG A 16 40.74 -16.76 -1.35
C ARG A 16 40.69 -16.32 0.11
N ALA A 17 39.57 -15.75 0.53
CA ALA A 17 39.17 -15.76 1.93
C ALA A 17 37.86 -16.54 2.02
N SER A 18 38.01 -17.83 2.31
CA SER A 18 36.94 -18.73 2.70
C SER A 18 36.47 -18.32 4.09
N VAL A 19 35.23 -17.84 4.22
CA VAL A 19 34.60 -17.65 5.55
C VAL A 19 33.90 -18.95 5.94
N PRO A 20 34.22 -19.53 7.12
CA PRO A 20 33.66 -20.79 7.55
C PRO A 20 32.22 -20.66 8.08
N ALA A 21 31.37 -21.60 7.67
CA ALA A 21 30.12 -21.93 8.32
C ALA A 21 30.34 -22.55 9.72
N ARG A 22 29.63 -22.07 10.76
CA ARG A 22 29.01 -22.91 11.81
C ARG A 22 28.32 -22.12 12.95
N GLY A 23 27.07 -22.52 13.19
CA GLY A 23 26.40 -22.49 14.50
C GLY A 23 25.60 -21.20 14.79
N ARG A 24 24.43 -21.24 15.42
CA ARG A 24 23.82 -22.26 16.29
C ARG A 24 22.30 -22.17 16.15
N GLY A 25 21.65 -23.32 16.10
CA GLY A 25 20.20 -23.43 16.24
C GLY A 25 19.76 -23.00 17.63
N VAL A 26 18.81 -22.06 17.68
CA VAL A 26 18.12 -21.67 18.90
C VAL A 26 16.88 -22.56 19.02
N ARG A 27 16.99 -23.57 19.88
CA ARG A 27 15.85 -24.36 20.35
C ARG A 27 15.07 -23.52 21.36
N TRP A 28 13.85 -23.12 21.01
CA TRP A 28 12.88 -22.59 21.95
C TRP A 28 12.34 -23.73 22.83
N PRO A 29 12.46 -23.66 24.18
CA PRO A 29 11.67 -24.53 25.04
C PRO A 29 10.25 -23.99 25.18
N ILE A 30 9.27 -24.83 24.85
CA ILE A 30 7.86 -24.68 25.21
C ILE A 30 7.77 -24.81 26.74
N GLY A 31 7.57 -23.68 27.41
CA GLY A 31 7.30 -23.61 28.85
C GLY A 31 5.80 -23.62 29.11
N LEU A 32 5.28 -24.78 29.48
CA LEU A 32 3.90 -25.01 29.93
C LEU A 32 3.82 -24.57 31.40
N VAL A 33 3.16 -23.45 31.69
CA VAL A 33 2.88 -23.00 33.07
C VAL A 33 1.39 -23.08 33.32
N ALA A 34 0.98 -24.18 33.96
CA ALA A 34 -0.30 -24.29 34.62
C ALA A 34 -0.19 -23.56 35.97
N ALA A 35 -1.02 -22.53 36.17
CA ALA A 35 -1.19 -21.89 37.46
C ALA A 35 -2.69 -21.79 37.77
N THR A 36 -3.18 -22.78 38.51
CA THR A 36 -4.44 -22.76 39.24
C THR A 36 -4.34 -21.73 40.36
N VAL A 37 -5.12 -20.65 40.28
CA VAL A 37 -5.35 -19.75 41.41
C VAL A 37 -6.81 -19.90 41.83
N VAL A 38 -7.00 -20.65 42.91
CA VAL A 38 -8.19 -20.60 43.75
C VAL A 38 -8.03 -19.39 44.65
N MET A 39 -8.86 -18.36 44.51
CA MET A 39 -8.99 -17.33 45.55
C MET A 39 -10.46 -17.12 45.91
N ALA A 40 -10.66 -17.25 47.22
CA ALA A 40 -11.90 -17.34 47.93
C ALA A 40 -12.69 -16.03 47.91
N ALA A 41 -14.01 -16.18 47.81
CA ALA A 41 -14.98 -15.14 48.05
C ALA A 41 -14.95 -14.70 49.53
N ALA A 42 -14.67 -13.43 49.77
CA ALA A 42 -15.03 -12.74 50.99
C ALA A 42 -15.92 -11.55 50.62
N ALA A 43 -17.21 -11.73 50.89
CA ALA A 43 -18.25 -10.71 50.69
C ALA A 43 -18.06 -9.56 51.68
N GLY A 44 -17.67 -8.40 51.17
CA GLY A 44 -17.76 -7.11 51.86
C GLY A 44 -18.70 -6.20 51.09
N CYS A 45 -19.98 -6.16 51.48
CA CYS A 45 -20.93 -5.20 50.93
C CYS A 45 -20.72 -3.83 51.59
N THR A 46 -19.91 -2.98 50.97
CA THR A 46 -19.96 -1.54 51.21
C THR A 46 -21.00 -0.92 50.27
N PRO A 47 -21.95 -0.10 50.75
CA PRO A 47 -22.88 0.60 49.87
C PRO A 47 -22.09 1.57 48.99
N VAL A 48 -21.93 1.22 47.71
CA VAL A 48 -21.43 2.12 46.68
C VAL A 48 -22.50 3.19 46.50
N ALA A 49 -22.15 4.44 46.85
CA ALA A 49 -22.92 5.59 46.42
C ALA A 49 -22.98 5.55 44.89
N SER A 50 -24.15 5.25 44.34
CA SER A 50 -24.36 5.22 42.91
C SER A 50 -24.22 6.65 42.40
N ASP A 51 -23.13 6.93 41.68
CA ASP A 51 -23.04 8.14 40.87
C ASP A 51 -24.28 8.23 39.98
N PRO A 52 -24.88 9.43 39.80
CA PRO A 52 -26.00 9.59 38.91
C PRO A 52 -25.60 9.09 37.52
N VAL A 53 -26.30 8.06 37.04
CA VAL A 53 -26.15 7.54 35.69
C VAL A 53 -26.30 8.73 34.74
N PRO A 54 -25.27 9.05 33.92
CA PRO A 54 -25.39 10.12 32.95
C PRO A 54 -26.60 9.82 32.08
N ASP A 55 -27.49 10.80 31.98
CA ASP A 55 -28.70 10.69 31.21
C ASP A 55 -28.35 10.38 29.75
N LEU A 56 -28.55 9.12 29.35
CA LEU A 56 -28.32 8.63 27.99
C LEU A 56 -29.42 9.12 27.03
N THR A 57 -30.31 10.03 27.46
CA THR A 57 -31.25 10.73 26.60
C THR A 57 -30.67 11.99 25.94
N SER A 58 -29.33 12.09 25.82
CA SER A 58 -28.79 12.92 24.74
C SER A 58 -29.27 12.33 23.41
N PRO A 59 -30.07 13.06 22.61
CA PRO A 59 -30.50 12.55 21.32
C PRO A 59 -29.26 12.19 20.51
N SER A 60 -29.20 10.94 20.04
CA SER A 60 -28.23 10.57 19.02
C SER A 60 -28.38 11.60 17.90
N PRO A 61 -27.28 12.26 17.46
CA PRO A 61 -27.36 13.20 16.35
C PRO A 61 -28.11 12.51 15.22
N GLU A 62 -29.15 13.17 14.73
CA GLU A 62 -29.94 12.67 13.61
C GLU A 62 -28.97 12.43 12.44
N PRO A 63 -29.02 11.25 11.77
CA PRO A 63 -28.14 10.97 10.64
C PRO A 63 -28.20 12.14 9.66
N ALA A 64 -27.03 12.59 9.18
CA ALA A 64 -26.94 13.71 8.25
C ALA A 64 -27.95 13.50 7.10
N GLU A 65 -28.87 14.45 7.00
CA GLU A 65 -30.03 14.41 6.14
C GLU A 65 -29.60 14.55 4.68
N SER A 66 -29.21 13.45 4.04
CA SER A 66 -28.66 13.41 2.68
C SER A 66 -27.30 14.11 2.55
N ALA A 67 -26.40 13.56 1.73
CA ALA A 67 -25.14 14.23 1.42
C ALA A 67 -25.43 15.61 0.78
N SER A 68 -24.73 16.66 1.25
CA SER A 68 -24.84 17.95 0.60
C SER A 68 -24.25 17.88 -0.82
N PRO A 69 -24.79 18.61 -1.82
CA PRO A 69 -24.22 18.62 -3.16
C PRO A 69 -22.76 19.10 -3.20
N ALA A 70 -22.38 19.99 -2.26
CA ALA A 70 -21.01 20.45 -2.13
C ALA A 70 -20.07 19.35 -1.63
N ASP A 71 -20.53 18.50 -0.71
CA ASP A 71 -19.73 17.39 -0.18
C ASP A 71 -19.49 16.33 -1.25
N LEU A 72 -20.53 15.97 -2.01
CA LEU A 72 -20.40 15.02 -3.12
C LEU A 72 -19.44 15.55 -4.18
N ALA A 73 -19.57 16.83 -4.57
CA ALA A 73 -18.68 17.43 -5.56
C ALA A 73 -17.21 17.44 -5.11
N ALA A 74 -16.94 17.66 -3.82
CA ALA A 74 -15.60 17.59 -3.27
C ALA A 74 -15.05 16.16 -3.25
N ALA A 75 -15.88 15.16 -2.90
CA ALA A 75 -15.50 13.75 -2.95
C ALA A 75 -15.16 13.30 -4.38
N GLU A 76 -16.00 13.61 -5.36
CA GLU A 76 -15.77 13.30 -6.77
C GLU A 76 -14.52 13.99 -7.32
N ALA A 77 -14.27 15.24 -6.94
CA ALA A 77 -13.08 15.96 -7.39
C ALA A 77 -11.79 15.34 -6.84
N VAL A 78 -11.76 14.92 -5.58
CA VAL A 78 -10.60 14.21 -5.00
C VAL A 78 -10.43 12.82 -5.60
N ALA A 79 -11.52 12.10 -5.88
CA ALA A 79 -11.47 10.82 -6.58
C ALA A 79 -10.90 10.94 -8.00
N ALA A 80 -11.35 11.94 -8.77
CA ALA A 80 -10.83 12.22 -10.10
C ALA A 80 -9.34 12.63 -10.06
N ALA A 81 -8.95 13.47 -9.08
CA ALA A 81 -7.56 13.86 -8.88
C ALA A 81 -6.69 12.67 -8.48
N PHE A 82 -7.21 11.76 -7.64
CA PHE A 82 -6.52 10.52 -7.26
C PHE A 82 -6.22 9.65 -8.49
N ALA A 83 -7.20 9.43 -9.37
CA ALA A 83 -7.02 8.64 -10.57
C ALA A 83 -6.10 9.30 -11.62
N ALA A 84 -6.06 10.62 -11.65
CA ALA A 84 -5.18 11.39 -12.53
C ALA A 84 -3.78 11.63 -11.95
N HIS A 85 -3.51 11.18 -10.72
CA HIS A 85 -2.29 11.51 -9.98
C HIS A 85 -2.04 13.03 -9.85
N ASP A 86 -3.11 13.82 -9.70
CA ASP A 86 -3.07 15.29 -9.65
C ASP A 86 -3.10 15.83 -8.20
N VAL A 87 -1.91 15.97 -7.62
CA VAL A 87 -1.71 16.57 -6.28
C VAL A 87 -2.30 17.97 -6.18
N GLY A 88 -2.10 18.78 -7.22
CA GLY A 88 -2.46 20.19 -7.22
C GLY A 88 -3.97 20.36 -7.14
N THR A 89 -4.73 19.52 -7.83
CA THR A 89 -6.20 19.50 -7.73
C THR A 89 -6.65 18.90 -6.40
N ALA A 90 -6.11 17.75 -5.97
CA ALA A 90 -6.53 17.10 -4.74
C ALA A 90 -6.39 18.03 -3.51
N THR A 91 -5.27 18.73 -3.41
CA THR A 91 -4.95 19.62 -2.26
C THR A 91 -5.90 20.82 -2.11
N GLN A 92 -6.55 21.28 -3.18
CA GLN A 92 -7.51 22.40 -3.12
C GLN A 92 -8.79 22.07 -2.33
N TYR A 93 -9.13 20.78 -2.27
CA TYR A 93 -10.33 20.29 -1.60
C TYR A 93 -10.08 19.89 -0.15
N ILE A 94 -8.82 19.79 0.28
CA ILE A 94 -8.46 19.41 1.65
C ILE A 94 -8.73 20.56 2.61
N ALA A 95 -9.22 20.23 3.81
CA ALA A 95 -9.37 21.21 4.89
C ALA A 95 -8.00 21.79 5.33
N PRO A 96 -7.94 23.07 5.75
CA PRO A 96 -6.69 23.81 5.96
C PRO A 96 -5.78 23.28 7.09
N ASP A 97 -6.31 22.45 7.98
CA ASP A 97 -5.61 21.78 9.09
C ASP A 97 -5.50 20.26 8.87
N ARG A 98 -5.78 19.80 7.65
CA ARG A 98 -5.76 18.40 7.27
C ARG A 98 -4.70 18.19 6.21
N GLU A 99 -4.11 17.02 6.29
CA GLU A 99 -3.23 16.50 5.25
C GLU A 99 -3.88 15.24 4.72
N LEU A 100 -3.75 15.03 3.41
CA LEU A 100 -3.93 13.69 2.87
C LEU A 100 -2.90 12.80 3.54
N TRP A 101 -3.25 11.55 3.82
CA TRP A 101 -2.38 10.62 4.54
C TRP A 101 -0.94 10.67 4.00
N ASP A 102 0.01 10.90 4.90
CA ASP A 102 1.45 10.99 4.64
C ASP A 102 1.92 9.82 3.77
N GLY A 103 2.12 10.08 2.48
CA GLY A 103 2.52 9.06 1.53
C GLY A 103 1.85 9.17 0.17
N TRP A 104 0.70 9.81 0.03
CA TRP A 104 -0.01 9.90 -1.27
C TRP A 104 0.86 10.42 -2.42
N ILE A 105 1.64 11.48 -2.19
CA ILE A 105 2.55 12.03 -3.23
C ILE A 105 3.62 11.00 -3.62
N ARG A 106 4.29 10.39 -2.64
CA ARG A 106 5.30 9.33 -2.89
C ARG A 106 4.67 8.08 -3.53
N HIS A 107 3.42 7.79 -3.19
CA HIS A 107 2.68 6.68 -3.78
C HIS A 107 2.32 6.95 -5.23
N TRP A 108 2.08 8.18 -5.66
CA TRP A 108 1.79 8.48 -7.07
C TRP A 108 3.01 8.34 -7.99
N GLU A 109 4.20 8.74 -7.54
CA GLU A 109 5.43 8.49 -8.30
C GLU A 109 5.70 6.99 -8.46
N ARG A 110 5.43 6.20 -7.41
CA ARG A 110 5.45 4.72 -7.49
C ARG A 110 4.34 4.18 -8.39
N ASP A 111 3.12 4.68 -8.25
CA ASP A 111 1.98 4.17 -9.01
C ASP A 111 2.19 4.42 -10.52
N ALA A 112 2.81 5.54 -10.91
CA ALA A 112 3.29 5.77 -12.27
C ALA A 112 4.34 4.73 -12.71
N ALA A 113 5.31 4.39 -11.85
CA ALA A 113 6.31 3.36 -12.10
C ALA A 113 5.73 1.98 -12.35
N TRP A 114 4.70 1.64 -11.57
CA TRP A 114 4.00 0.37 -11.65
C TRP A 114 2.99 0.34 -12.80
N GLY A 115 2.90 1.41 -13.61
CA GLY A 115 1.91 1.51 -14.67
C GLY A 115 0.49 1.40 -14.13
N VAL A 116 0.23 1.95 -12.95
CA VAL A 116 -1.10 1.93 -12.33
C VAL A 116 -2.04 2.79 -13.14
N GLU A 117 -3.15 2.19 -13.55
CA GLU A 117 -4.28 2.84 -14.20
C GLU A 117 -5.49 2.67 -13.28
N VAL A 118 -6.01 3.77 -12.73
CA VAL A 118 -7.18 3.77 -11.86
C VAL A 118 -8.43 4.12 -12.68
N LEU A 119 -9.44 3.26 -12.60
CA LEU A 119 -10.71 3.38 -13.28
C LEU A 119 -11.79 3.70 -12.23
N MET A 120 -11.97 5.00 -11.94
CA MET A 120 -12.94 5.45 -10.94
C MET A 120 -14.38 5.22 -11.38
N GLU A 121 -15.19 4.80 -10.43
CA GLU A 121 -16.64 4.82 -10.51
C GLU A 121 -17.21 6.01 -9.73
N PRO A 122 -18.49 6.38 -9.94
CA PRO A 122 -19.15 7.42 -9.16
C PRO A 122 -19.14 7.11 -7.65
N CYS A 123 -18.89 8.14 -6.85
CA CYS A 123 -18.93 8.02 -5.39
C CYS A 123 -20.35 7.77 -4.89
N VAL A 124 -20.48 6.89 -3.90
CA VAL A 124 -21.72 6.58 -3.21
C VAL A 124 -21.62 6.97 -1.74
N VAL A 125 -22.72 7.49 -1.19
CA VAL A 125 -22.78 7.84 0.24
C VAL A 125 -22.80 6.55 1.06
N VAL A 126 -21.89 6.47 2.02
CA VAL A 126 -21.86 5.41 3.04
C VAL A 126 -22.67 5.92 4.25
N PRO A 127 -23.38 5.06 5.02
CA PRO A 127 -24.19 5.49 6.14
C PRO A 127 -23.46 6.53 7.02
N PRO A 128 -24.01 7.74 7.17
CA PRO A 128 -23.26 8.88 7.68
C PRO A 128 -22.85 8.66 9.13
N THR A 129 -21.64 9.10 9.44
CA THR A 129 -21.27 9.35 10.84
C THR A 129 -21.83 10.72 11.25
N SER A 130 -22.05 10.95 12.54
CA SER A 130 -22.80 12.12 13.05
C SER A 130 -22.18 13.50 12.77
N TRP A 131 -20.98 13.60 12.19
CA TRP A 131 -20.23 14.85 12.04
C TRP A 131 -19.61 15.05 10.66
N ALA A 132 -19.68 14.08 9.76
CA ALA A 132 -19.19 14.19 8.39
C ALA A 132 -19.92 13.21 7.47
N THR A 133 -20.06 13.60 6.21
CA THR A 133 -20.53 12.71 5.16
C THR A 133 -19.36 11.85 4.71
N GLU A 134 -19.54 10.53 4.70
CA GLU A 134 -18.55 9.59 4.17
C GLU A 134 -19.02 9.10 2.80
N PHE A 135 -18.12 9.13 1.84
CA PHE A 135 -18.33 8.60 0.50
C PHE A 135 -17.37 7.43 0.27
N SER A 136 -17.86 6.37 -0.35
CA SER A 136 -17.03 5.35 -0.96
C SER A 136 -17.02 5.62 -2.45
N CYS A 137 -15.84 5.81 -3.03
CA CYS A 137 -15.63 5.97 -4.46
C CYS A 137 -14.97 4.70 -4.99
N PRO A 138 -15.76 3.72 -5.50
CA PRO A 138 -15.22 2.46 -5.99
C PRO A 138 -14.29 2.69 -7.16
N PHE A 139 -13.27 1.84 -7.31
CA PHE A 139 -12.46 1.84 -8.50
C PHE A 139 -11.93 0.46 -8.84
N ASP A 140 -11.77 0.24 -10.13
CA ASP A 140 -10.96 -0.83 -10.67
C ASP A 140 -9.54 -0.32 -10.91
N MET A 141 -8.52 -1.18 -10.86
CA MET A 141 -7.17 -0.79 -11.22
C MET A 141 -6.44 -1.82 -12.08
N ASN A 142 -5.70 -1.35 -13.08
CA ASN A 142 -4.61 -2.13 -13.64
C ASN A 142 -3.31 -1.71 -12.96
N ALA A 143 -2.40 -2.65 -12.76
CA ALA A 143 -1.09 -2.39 -12.18
C ALA A 143 -0.11 -3.48 -12.60
N ASN A 144 1.16 -3.12 -12.74
CA ASN A 144 2.23 -3.99 -13.22
C ASN A 144 1.83 -4.70 -14.53
N TRP A 145 1.29 -3.94 -15.48
CA TRP A 145 0.84 -4.41 -16.79
C TRP A 145 -0.11 -5.62 -16.71
N SER A 146 -0.92 -5.68 -15.64
CA SER A 146 -1.91 -6.73 -15.41
C SER A 146 -2.91 -6.87 -16.55
N ARG A 147 -3.23 -5.76 -17.23
CA ARG A 147 -4.13 -5.76 -18.40
C ARG A 147 -3.55 -6.57 -19.54
N GLU A 148 -2.27 -6.38 -19.83
CA GLU A 148 -1.57 -7.00 -20.94
C GLU A 148 -1.46 -8.52 -20.75
N VAL A 149 -1.29 -8.99 -19.51
CA VAL A 149 -1.26 -10.43 -19.18
C VAL A 149 -2.63 -11.01 -18.82
N GLY A 150 -3.70 -10.21 -18.87
CA GLY A 150 -5.07 -10.65 -18.58
C GLY A 150 -5.35 -10.98 -17.11
N SER A 151 -4.54 -10.44 -16.19
CA SER A 151 -4.70 -10.61 -14.73
C SER A 151 -5.47 -9.47 -14.06
N GLY A 152 -5.71 -8.37 -14.78
CA GLY A 152 -6.52 -7.25 -14.32
C GLY A 152 -7.60 -6.84 -15.35
N PRO A 153 -8.43 -5.84 -15.01
CA PRO A 153 -8.35 -4.99 -13.83
C PRO A 153 -8.68 -5.74 -12.53
N PHE A 154 -8.07 -5.28 -11.43
CA PHE A 154 -8.36 -5.73 -10.07
C PHE A 154 -9.53 -4.93 -9.52
N THR A 155 -10.58 -5.60 -9.06
CA THR A 155 -11.85 -5.00 -8.63
C THR A 155 -11.91 -4.80 -7.12
N ASP A 156 -13.06 -4.32 -6.63
CA ASP A 156 -13.42 -4.21 -5.21
C ASP A 156 -12.48 -3.29 -4.41
N ASN A 157 -11.84 -2.34 -5.08
CA ASN A 157 -11.09 -1.27 -4.42
C ASN A 157 -12.01 -0.08 -4.15
N ALA A 158 -11.66 0.70 -3.14
CA ALA A 158 -12.40 1.92 -2.82
C ALA A 158 -11.47 3.03 -2.36
N LEU A 159 -11.80 4.25 -2.77
CA LEU A 159 -11.31 5.46 -2.14
C LEU A 159 -12.40 5.98 -1.20
N THR A 160 -12.18 5.83 0.11
CA THR A 160 -13.08 6.32 1.14
C THR A 160 -12.75 7.77 1.45
N VAL A 161 -13.70 8.69 1.27
CA VAL A 161 -13.52 10.14 1.44
C VAL A 161 -14.51 10.66 2.48
N ARG A 162 -14.00 11.34 3.52
CA ARG A 162 -14.82 12.05 4.50
C ARG A 162 -14.84 13.53 4.20
N VAL A 163 -16.03 14.11 4.15
CA VAL A 163 -16.24 15.50 3.74
C VAL A 163 -17.19 16.19 4.71
N ALA A 164 -16.89 17.46 5.01
CA ALA A 164 -17.80 18.38 5.66
C ALA A 164 -17.64 19.78 5.04
N ASP A 165 -18.75 20.46 4.80
CA ASP A 165 -18.80 21.81 4.25
C ASP A 165 -18.01 21.96 2.92
N GLY A 166 -18.08 20.93 2.07
CA GLY A 166 -17.35 20.88 0.80
C GLY A 166 -15.82 20.78 0.95
N LYS A 167 -15.33 20.40 2.14
CA LYS A 167 -13.92 20.18 2.42
C LYS A 167 -13.65 18.75 2.87
N VAL A 168 -12.63 18.15 2.27
CA VAL A 168 -12.19 16.80 2.58
C VAL A 168 -11.40 16.82 3.88
N LEU A 169 -11.89 16.03 4.83
CA LEU A 169 -11.28 15.86 6.16
C LEU A 169 -10.27 14.71 6.16
N SER A 170 -10.52 13.68 5.35
CA SER A 170 -9.61 12.55 5.15
C SER A 170 -9.96 11.81 3.86
N ALA A 171 -8.96 11.21 3.21
CA ALA A 171 -9.16 10.24 2.15
C ALA A 171 -8.27 9.01 2.40
N HIS A 172 -8.82 7.82 2.25
CA HIS A 172 -8.14 6.55 2.48
C HIS A 172 -8.38 5.61 1.30
N ARG A 173 -7.30 4.98 0.83
CA ARG A 173 -7.36 4.00 -0.25
C ARG A 173 -7.40 2.59 0.35
N GLU A 174 -8.41 1.84 -0.03
CA GLU A 174 -8.61 0.45 0.37
C GLU A 174 -8.42 -0.44 -0.85
N ILE A 175 -7.42 -1.31 -0.81
CA ILE A 175 -7.15 -2.33 -1.82
C ILE A 175 -7.13 -3.67 -1.08
N PRO A 176 -8.05 -4.60 -1.36
CA PRO A 176 -8.06 -5.90 -0.71
C PRO A 176 -7.04 -6.84 -1.38
N TYR A 177 -5.75 -6.58 -1.12
CA TYR A 177 -4.59 -7.24 -1.74
C TYR A 177 -4.67 -8.76 -1.79
N ASP A 178 -5.23 -9.37 -0.74
CA ASP A 178 -5.31 -10.83 -0.59
C ASP A 178 -6.50 -11.47 -1.34
N THR A 179 -7.50 -10.69 -1.75
CA THR A 179 -8.77 -11.23 -2.27
C THR A 179 -9.19 -10.74 -3.64
N ASN A 180 -8.70 -9.60 -4.14
CA ASN A 180 -9.03 -9.12 -5.50
C ASN A 180 -8.06 -9.62 -6.59
N GLY A 181 -7.15 -10.52 -6.26
CA GLY A 181 -6.17 -11.08 -7.20
C GLY A 181 -4.91 -10.24 -7.39
N PHE A 182 -4.84 -9.02 -6.84
CA PHE A 182 -3.65 -8.17 -7.00
C PHE A 182 -2.40 -8.79 -6.35
N GLY A 183 -2.53 -9.32 -5.12
CA GLY A 183 -1.42 -9.99 -4.43
C GLY A 183 -0.94 -11.25 -5.14
N GLU A 184 -1.85 -12.02 -5.76
CA GLU A 184 -1.50 -13.20 -6.55
C GLU A 184 -0.70 -12.80 -7.81
N HIS A 185 -1.16 -11.78 -8.54
CA HIS A 185 -0.45 -11.25 -9.72
C HIS A 185 0.95 -10.75 -9.34
N LEU A 186 1.06 -9.96 -8.28
CA LEU A 186 2.35 -9.45 -7.81
C LEU A 186 3.28 -10.59 -7.38
N GLY A 187 2.74 -11.61 -6.72
CA GLY A 187 3.48 -12.83 -6.36
C GLY A 187 4.01 -13.59 -7.59
N ALA A 188 3.23 -13.67 -8.66
CA ALA A 188 3.64 -14.29 -9.92
C ALA A 188 4.79 -13.50 -10.59
N VAL A 189 4.71 -12.17 -10.61
CA VAL A 189 5.77 -11.29 -11.12
C VAL A 189 7.07 -11.49 -10.34
N TRP A 190 7.01 -11.46 -9.01
CA TRP A 190 8.21 -11.69 -8.17
C TRP A 190 8.78 -13.09 -8.35
N THR A 191 7.93 -14.12 -8.39
CA THR A 191 8.37 -15.50 -8.63
C THR A 191 9.08 -15.64 -9.98
N TRP A 192 8.57 -14.98 -11.02
CA TRP A 192 9.22 -14.94 -12.33
C TRP A 192 10.57 -14.23 -12.25
N LEU A 193 10.62 -13.03 -11.65
CA LEU A 193 11.84 -12.23 -11.50
C LEU A 193 12.92 -13.00 -10.74
N GLU A 194 12.52 -13.74 -9.69
CA GLU A 194 13.44 -14.59 -8.94
C GLU A 194 14.05 -15.70 -9.78
N ALA A 195 13.28 -16.27 -10.70
CA ALA A 195 13.73 -17.35 -11.57
C ALA A 195 14.58 -16.87 -12.75
N THR A 196 14.27 -15.68 -13.32
CA THR A 196 14.87 -15.20 -14.58
C THR A 196 15.92 -14.11 -14.39
N HIS A 197 15.81 -13.29 -13.34
CA HIS A 197 16.70 -12.16 -13.05
C HIS A 197 17.11 -12.10 -11.57
N PRO A 198 17.73 -13.16 -11.01
CA PRO A 198 18.06 -13.22 -9.59
C PRO A 198 19.03 -12.12 -9.13
N ASP A 199 19.88 -11.63 -10.03
CA ASP A 199 20.84 -10.55 -9.72
C ASP A 199 20.14 -9.19 -9.51
N ASP A 200 18.97 -9.00 -10.11
CA ASP A 200 18.22 -7.74 -10.05
C ASP A 200 17.33 -7.65 -8.79
N LEU A 201 17.00 -8.79 -8.17
CA LEU A 201 16.17 -8.85 -6.96
C LEU A 201 16.73 -8.02 -5.80
N ALA A 202 18.06 -7.99 -5.65
CA ALA A 202 18.67 -7.24 -4.55
C ALA A 202 18.39 -5.74 -4.65
N PHE A 203 18.17 -5.23 -5.86
CA PHE A 203 17.87 -3.83 -6.13
C PHE A 203 16.37 -3.58 -6.30
N LEU A 204 15.64 -4.46 -7.00
CA LEU A 204 14.21 -4.30 -7.21
C LEU A 204 13.38 -4.67 -5.97
N GLY A 205 13.82 -5.68 -5.21
CA GLY A 205 13.13 -6.17 -4.01
C GLY A 205 13.46 -5.41 -2.72
N SER A 206 14.30 -4.38 -2.77
CA SER A 206 14.42 -3.46 -1.64
C SER A 206 13.09 -2.73 -1.45
N ASP A 207 12.73 -2.44 -0.20
CA ASP A 207 11.60 -1.55 0.08
C ASP A 207 11.76 -0.28 -0.77
N GLU A 208 10.79 0.00 -1.64
CA GLU A 208 10.81 1.16 -2.53
C GLU A 208 10.94 2.46 -1.75
N LEU A 209 10.44 2.49 -0.52
CA LEU A 209 10.57 3.63 0.36
C LEU A 209 12.03 3.85 0.83
N ALA A 210 12.89 2.84 0.67
CA ALA A 210 14.32 2.87 0.96
C ALA A 210 15.18 3.09 -0.31
N VAL A 211 14.59 3.20 -1.50
CA VAL A 211 15.30 3.61 -2.71
C VAL A 211 15.52 5.13 -2.64
N ASN A 212 16.79 5.54 -2.70
CA ASN A 212 17.15 6.95 -2.61
C ASN A 212 16.75 7.69 -3.90
N GLU A 213 16.55 9.01 -3.84
CA GLU A 213 16.15 9.84 -5.00
C GLU A 213 17.08 9.65 -6.22
N ASP A 214 18.40 9.58 -6.00
CA ASP A 214 19.39 9.34 -7.06
C ASP A 214 19.29 7.95 -7.71
N GLN A 215 18.75 6.96 -6.98
CA GLN A 215 18.60 5.58 -7.46
C GLN A 215 17.25 5.35 -8.16
N TRP A 216 16.26 6.21 -7.89
CA TRP A 216 14.90 6.07 -8.37
C TRP A 216 14.81 5.95 -9.89
N PRO A 217 15.45 6.80 -10.72
CA PRO A 217 15.39 6.67 -12.18
C PRO A 217 15.89 5.31 -12.68
N GLY A 218 16.97 4.79 -12.09
CA GLY A 218 17.52 3.48 -12.47
C GLY A 218 16.64 2.31 -12.00
N TRP A 219 15.99 2.46 -10.84
CA TRP A 219 15.00 1.49 -10.36
C TRP A 219 13.80 1.43 -11.30
N LEU A 220 13.26 2.58 -11.72
CA LEU A 220 12.15 2.69 -12.66
C LEU A 220 12.46 2.06 -14.02
N GLU A 221 13.62 2.38 -14.58
CA GLU A 221 14.05 1.84 -15.88
C GLU A 221 14.18 0.32 -15.82
N LEU A 222 14.82 -0.21 -14.78
CA LEU A 222 14.99 -1.65 -14.61
C LEU A 222 13.64 -2.34 -14.39
N TRP A 223 12.77 -1.80 -13.53
CA TRP A 223 11.43 -2.35 -13.30
C TRP A 223 10.63 -2.40 -14.61
N THR A 224 10.58 -1.29 -15.35
CA THR A 224 9.86 -1.19 -16.62
C THR A 224 10.37 -2.21 -17.64
N GLN A 225 11.70 -2.36 -17.75
CA GLN A 225 12.29 -3.38 -18.62
C GLN A 225 11.86 -4.79 -18.21
N ARG A 226 11.93 -5.13 -16.92
CA ARG A 226 11.61 -6.47 -16.43
C ARG A 226 10.14 -6.81 -16.58
N ILE A 227 9.24 -5.85 -16.37
CA ILE A 227 7.82 -6.12 -16.61
C ILE A 227 7.53 -6.31 -18.10
N ALA A 228 8.18 -5.56 -19.01
CA ALA A 228 8.03 -5.81 -20.45
C ALA A 228 8.45 -7.25 -20.83
N GLU A 229 9.58 -7.73 -20.31
CA GLU A 229 10.06 -9.11 -20.49
C GLU A 229 9.08 -10.14 -19.88
N TYR A 230 8.50 -9.85 -18.70
CA TYR A 230 7.46 -10.67 -18.09
C TYR A 230 6.20 -10.77 -18.97
N VAL A 231 5.72 -9.65 -19.50
CA VAL A 231 4.55 -9.60 -20.38
C VAL A 231 4.81 -10.44 -21.65
N GLU A 232 5.96 -10.26 -22.30
CA GLU A 232 6.33 -11.06 -23.48
C GLU A 232 6.34 -12.56 -23.18
N ALA A 233 6.92 -12.97 -22.04
CA ALA A 233 6.99 -14.37 -21.62
C ALA A 233 5.61 -15.00 -21.32
N ASN A 234 4.61 -14.20 -20.94
CA ASN A 234 3.29 -14.67 -20.51
C ASN A 234 2.16 -14.42 -21.52
N THR A 235 2.39 -13.66 -22.58
CA THR A 235 1.41 -13.39 -23.64
C THR A 235 1.67 -14.16 -24.95
N ALA A 236 2.87 -14.71 -25.14
CA ALA A 236 3.25 -15.44 -26.36
C ALA A 236 2.73 -16.90 -26.43
N ARG A 237 1.65 -17.25 -25.72
CA ARG A 237 1.05 -18.59 -25.69
C ARG A 237 -0.34 -18.60 -26.31
#